data_AF-A0A5C4U435-F1
#
_entry.id   AF-A0A5C4U435-F1
#
_cell.length_a   1.000
_cell.length_b   1.000
_cell.length_c   1.000
_cell.angle_alpha   90.00
_cell.angle_beta   90.00
_cell.angle_gamma   90.00
#
_symmetry.space_group_name_H-M   'P 1'
#
loop_
_entity.id
_entity.type
_entity.pdbx_description
1 polymer ?
#
loop_
_entity_poly.entity_id
_entity_poly.type
_entity_poly.pdbx_seq_one_letter_code
_entity_poly.pdbx_strand_id
1 'polypeptide(L)' 'MSAPEFQVVRGNPSDDEVAALSAVLAQITAEAQSDARGDRNLWGQHQSRRREHVYNPNAFRNVSYF' A
#
# COMPACT_ATOMS: atom_id res chain seq x y z
N MET A 1 -16.98 -28.78 5.21
CA MET A 1 -17.29 -27.70 4.26
C MET A 1 -16.84 -26.40 4.89
N SER A 2 -15.86 -25.73 4.29
CA SER A 2 -15.40 -24.41 4.76
C SER A 2 -16.52 -23.40 4.53
N ALA A 3 -16.80 -22.53 5.51
CA ALA A 3 -17.77 -21.47 5.32
C ALA A 3 -17.27 -20.51 4.22
N PRO A 4 -18.16 -19.99 3.35
CA PRO A 4 -17.76 -19.07 2.30
C PRO A 4 -17.22 -17.77 2.89
N GLU A 5 -16.10 -17.28 2.34
CA GLU A 5 -15.43 -16.05 2.80
C GLU A 5 -16.21 -14.76 2.45
N PHE A 6 -17.27 -14.87 1.66
CA PHE A 6 -18.14 -13.77 1.28
C PHE A 6 -19.60 -14.20 1.22
N GLN A 7 -20.50 -13.24 1.39
CA GLN A 7 -21.95 -13.45 1.34
C GLN A 7 -22.52 -12.98 0.00
N VAL A 8 -23.22 -13.87 -0.70
CA VAL A 8 -24.00 -13.51 -1.89
C VAL A 8 -25.33 -12.90 -1.44
N VAL A 9 -25.49 -11.59 -1.67
CA VAL A 9 -26.70 -10.84 -1.23
C VAL A 9 -27.88 -11.06 -2.19
N ARG A 10 -27.61 -11.29 -3.48
CA ARG A 10 -28.63 -11.49 -4.52
C ARG A 10 -28.11 -12.40 -5.64
N GLY A 11 -29.00 -13.23 -6.18
CA GLY A 11 -28.71 -14.18 -7.26
C GLY A 11 -28.71 -15.63 -6.79
N ASN A 12 -28.59 -16.56 -7.74
CA ASN A 12 -28.43 -18.00 -7.48
C ASN A 12 -27.23 -18.52 -8.28
N PRO A 13 -25.99 -18.14 -7.90
CA PRO A 13 -24.80 -18.60 -8.58
C PRO A 13 -24.64 -20.11 -8.40
N SER A 14 -24.01 -20.77 -9.38
CA SER A 14 -23.65 -22.17 -9.24
C SER A 14 -22.46 -22.35 -8.29
N ASP A 15 -22.29 -23.57 -7.76
CA ASP A 15 -21.16 -23.91 -6.90
C ASP A 15 -19.81 -23.66 -7.60
N ASP A 16 -19.75 -23.88 -8.93
CA ASP A 16 -18.57 -23.63 -9.75
C ASP A 16 -18.23 -22.13 -9.84
N GLU A 17 -19.24 -21.27 -9.96
CA GLU A 17 -19.05 -19.81 -10.01
C GLU A 17 -18.57 -19.27 -8.66
N VAL A 18 -19.09 -19.79 -7.55
CA VAL A 18 -18.64 -19.44 -6.19
C VAL A 18 -17.20 -19.87 -5.96
N ALA A 19 -16.82 -21.06 -6.44
CA ALA A 19 -15.45 -21.56 -6.34
C ALA A 19 -14.47 -20.71 -7.16
N ALA A 20 -14.85 -20.33 -8.40
CA ALA A 20 -14.06 -19.46 -9.24
C ALA A 20 -13.84 -18.07 -8.61
N LEU A 21 -14.90 -17.46 -8.07
CA LEU A 21 -14.82 -16.18 -7.37
C LEU A 21 -13.92 -16.25 -6.13
N SER A 22 -14.06 -17.31 -5.34
CA SER A 22 -13.22 -17.54 -4.16
C SER A 22 -11.74 -17.65 -4.54
N ALA A 23 -11.42 -18.37 -5.61
CA ALA A 23 -10.05 -18.52 -6.09
C ALA A 23 -9.43 -17.18 -6.52
N VAL A 24 -10.18 -16.35 -7.25
CA VAL A 24 -9.72 -15.03 -7.68
C VAL A 24 -9.50 -14.10 -6.49
N LEU A 25 -10.43 -14.09 -5.52
CA LEU A 25 -10.28 -13.26 -4.31
C LEU A 25 -9.07 -13.71 -3.47
N ALA A 26 -8.85 -15.02 -3.33
CA ALA A 26 -7.69 -15.56 -2.63
C ALA A 26 -6.38 -15.15 -3.32
N GLN A 27 -6.33 -15.18 -4.67
CA GLN A 27 -5.16 -14.73 -5.43
C GLN A 27 -4.88 -13.24 -5.20
N ILE A 28 -5.88 -12.37 -5.32
CA ILE A 28 -5.73 -10.92 -5.11
C ILE A 28 -5.26 -10.63 -3.68
N THR A 29 -5.79 -11.35 -2.70
CA THR A 29 -5.40 -11.20 -1.30
C THR A 29 -3.95 -11.62 -1.08
N ALA A 30 -3.51 -12.73 -1.68
CA ALA A 30 -2.13 -13.17 -1.63
C ALA A 30 -1.17 -12.17 -2.29
N GLU A 31 -1.54 -11.61 -3.45
CA GLU A 31 -0.78 -10.58 -4.14
C GLU A 31 -0.67 -9.30 -3.28
N ALA A 32 -1.77 -8.83 -2.71
CA ALA A 32 -1.78 -7.66 -1.83
C ALA A 32 -0.89 -7.83 -0.58
N GLN A 33 -0.84 -9.03 0.00
CA GLN A 33 0.05 -9.33 1.13
C GLN A 33 1.53 -9.37 0.70
N SER A 34 1.82 -9.82 -0.52
CA SER A 34 3.17 -9.80 -1.08
C SER A 34 3.66 -8.39 -1.43
N ASP A 35 2.73 -7.51 -1.83
CA ASP A 35 2.97 -6.09 -2.14
C ASP A 35 2.91 -5.18 -0.90
N ALA A 36 2.81 -5.74 0.32
CA ALA A 36 2.82 -5.02 1.59
C ALA A 36 4.19 -4.37 1.94
N ARG A 37 4.94 -3.91 0.94
CA ARG A 37 6.04 -2.93 1.07
C ARG A 37 5.48 -1.53 1.33
N GLY A 38 4.67 -1.39 2.38
CA GLY A 38 4.12 -0.12 2.86
C GLY A 38 3.20 0.59 1.87
N ASP A 39 2.25 1.36 2.39
CA ASP A 39 1.47 2.26 1.56
C ASP A 39 2.43 3.22 0.83
N ARG A 40 2.41 3.23 -0.52
CA ARG A 40 3.19 4.19 -1.32
C ARG A 40 2.72 5.62 -1.06
N ASN A 41 1.55 5.80 -0.46
CA ASN A 41 1.08 7.07 0.02
C ASN A 41 1.80 7.47 1.31
N LEU A 42 2.82 8.31 1.15
CA LEU A 42 3.57 8.88 2.27
C LEU A 42 2.89 10.12 2.87
N TRP A 43 1.69 10.48 2.40
CA TRP A 43 0.96 11.65 2.91
C TRP A 43 0.64 11.45 4.39
N GLY A 44 1.10 12.38 5.23
CA GLY A 44 0.79 12.37 6.66
C GLY A 44 1.68 11.46 7.51
N GLN A 45 2.67 10.78 6.92
CA GLN A 45 3.65 10.02 7.70
C GLN A 45 4.40 10.92 8.68
N HIS A 46 4.43 10.49 9.95
CA HIS A 46 4.99 11.26 11.07
C HIS A 46 6.47 11.62 10.87
N GLN A 47 7.22 10.79 10.12
CA GLN A 47 8.63 11.01 9.83
C GLN A 47 8.90 12.15 8.83
N SER A 48 7.96 12.45 7.91
CA SER A 48 8.17 13.47 6.86
C SER A 48 8.14 14.91 7.39
N ARG A 49 7.78 15.10 8.66
CA ARG A 49 7.55 16.44 9.26
C ARG A 49 8.82 17.13 9.75
N ARG A 50 9.95 16.43 9.85
CA ARG A 50 11.22 17.04 10.30
C ARG A 50 12.25 16.90 9.19
N ARG A 51 12.52 17.99 8.47
CA ARG A 51 13.82 18.14 7.82
C ARG A 51 14.84 18.17 8.95
N GLU A 52 15.69 17.15 9.05
CA GLU A 52 16.81 17.19 9.98
C GLU A 52 17.59 18.49 9.75
N HIS A 53 17.90 19.20 10.82
CA HIS A 53 18.77 20.37 10.76
C HIS A 53 20.19 19.89 10.45
N VAL A 54 20.46 19.57 9.19
CA VAL A 54 21.79 19.21 8.72
C VAL A 54 22.62 20.49 8.71
N TYR A 55 23.55 20.61 9.66
CA TYR A 55 24.51 21.71 9.69
C TYR A 55 25.43 21.60 8.48
N ASN A 56 25.22 22.48 7.49
CA ASN A 56 26.05 22.57 6.28
C ASN A 56 26.71 23.96 6.21
N PRO A 57 27.96 24.12 6.68
CA PRO A 57 28.66 25.41 6.65
C PRO A 57 28.99 25.88 5.23
N ASN A 58 28.84 25.04 4.21
CA ASN A 58 28.98 25.39 2.79
C ASN A 58 27.62 25.61 2.09
N ALA A 59 26.50 25.68 2.82
CA ALA A 59 25.17 25.89 2.23
C ALA A 59 25.07 27.24 1.48
N PHE A 60 25.88 28.22 1.87
CA PHE A 60 25.99 29.50 1.19
C PHE A 60 27.44 29.71 0.77
N ARG A 61 27.66 29.96 -0.52
CA ARG A 61 28.98 30.35 -1.03
C ARG A 61 29.16 31.85 -0.77
N ASN A 62 30.16 32.22 0.00
CA ASN A 62 30.58 33.60 0.12
C ASN A 62 31.28 33.99 -1.19
N VAL A 63 30.64 34.82 -2.01
CA VAL A 63 31.27 35.40 -3.20
C VAL A 63 31.99 36.67 -2.76
N SER A 64 33.33 36.64 -2.79
CA SER A 64 34.15 37.84 -2.67
C SER A 64 34.39 38.40 -4.06
N TYR A 65 33.97 39.64 -4.31
CA TYR A 65 34.37 40.40 -5.50
C TYR A 65 35.72 41.05 -5.22
N PHE A 66 36.68 40.87 -6.14
CA PHE A 66 37.99 41.52 -6.14
C PHE A 66 38.03 42.60 -7.23
#